data_AF-A0A229RQV0-F1
#
_entry.id   AF-A0A229RQV0-F1
#
_cell.length_a   1.000
_cell.length_b   1.000
_cell.length_c   1.000
_cell.angle_alpha   90.00
_cell.angle_beta   90.00
_cell.angle_gamma   90.00
#
_symmetry.space_group_name_H-M   'P 1'
#
loop_
_entity.id
_entity.type
_entity.pdbx_description
1 polymer ?
#
loop_
_entity_poly.entity_id
_entity_poly.type
_entity_poly.pdbx_seq_one_letter_code
_entity_poly.pdbx_strand_id
1 'polypeptide(L)'
;MNNVVRSRIGVLVVGRSLERVSFQCDGIAAGEVVVAGRFDHPRRGIVDCPAASLLAEIFREHGFRVRIADLHTTAAEIGNGESVVCTMSYLDHDGGPVGLGVATRTPAEPAAALGRDLIERWSSVVRTRRVLVAVSETDVDDGWTVASVAAAVRAFAQRGDTVLVIGSPGSAASVISCAGQATVRVIAPGRTWPLTGIDPDRVSYVVAPGTPIEDAAEVVKLLRHRFPRLRGPHPREFCYAASDRRETVRSVAAAGNVVLVCDPEGEQAGDELLGWAGERACPAHRVSRLSDLRSEWLGGAATVGVAVASPAGMPLAGELVTMLSGLGPLAAVRRRVVTEPFPHARTALHHVDDGVMASRDRMGHAALVRHGSVALCVTDRARA
;
A
#
# COMPACT_ATOMS: atom_id res chain seq x y z
N MET A 1 -7.44 19.54 -58.88
CA MET A 1 -8.50 18.75 -58.22
C MET A 1 -7.97 18.32 -56.87
N ASN A 2 -8.26 19.11 -55.82
CA ASN A 2 -7.79 18.87 -54.45
C ASN A 2 -8.83 18.01 -53.73
N ASN A 3 -8.60 16.69 -53.65
CA ASN A 3 -9.34 15.83 -52.74
C ASN A 3 -8.68 15.87 -51.36
N VAL A 4 -9.14 16.79 -50.52
CA VAL A 4 -8.90 16.73 -49.07
C VAL A 4 -9.82 15.64 -48.52
N VAL A 5 -9.29 14.42 -48.39
CA VAL A 5 -9.95 13.35 -47.64
C VAL A 5 -9.91 13.74 -46.17
N ARG A 6 -11.01 14.29 -45.65
CA ARG A 6 -11.20 14.53 -44.22
C ARG A 6 -11.37 13.18 -43.51
N SER A 7 -10.31 12.67 -42.90
CA SER A 7 -10.38 11.55 -41.95
C SER A 7 -11.21 11.99 -40.73
N ARG A 8 -12.26 11.23 -40.38
CA ARG A 8 -13.04 11.46 -39.15
C ARG A 8 -12.27 10.88 -37.95
N ILE A 9 -11.22 11.56 -37.52
CA ILE A 9 -10.64 11.32 -36.20
C ILE A 9 -11.57 11.99 -35.19
N GLY A 10 -12.30 11.18 -34.41
CA GLY A 10 -13.08 11.68 -33.28
C GLY A 10 -12.12 12.12 -32.18
N VAL A 11 -11.90 13.41 -32.03
CA VAL A 11 -11.05 13.98 -30.96
C VAL A 11 -11.96 14.65 -29.96
N LEU A 12 -11.90 14.21 -28.70
CA LEU A 12 -12.54 14.90 -27.59
C LEU A 12 -11.45 15.34 -26.59
N VAL A 13 -11.36 16.65 -26.37
CA VAL A 13 -10.43 17.26 -25.39
C VAL A 13 -11.17 17.45 -24.07
N VAL A 14 -10.66 16.89 -22.96
CA VAL A 14 -11.35 16.85 -21.66
C VAL A 14 -10.43 17.35 -20.53
N GLY A 15 -10.20 18.67 -20.45
CA GLY A 15 -9.19 19.28 -19.57
C GLY A 15 -8.09 19.98 -20.38
N ARG A 16 -7.05 20.56 -19.76
CA ARG A 16 -6.05 21.37 -20.52
C ARG A 16 -5.24 20.54 -21.53
N SER A 17 -5.02 19.25 -21.30
CA SER A 17 -4.26 18.37 -22.20
C SER A 17 -4.80 16.94 -22.33
N LEU A 18 -5.96 16.59 -21.77
CA LEU A 18 -6.50 15.22 -21.93
C LEU A 18 -7.12 15.09 -23.32
N GLU A 19 -6.72 14.09 -24.08
CA GLU A 19 -7.26 13.78 -25.40
C GLU A 19 -7.71 12.32 -25.45
N ARG A 20 -8.93 12.09 -25.94
CA ARG A 20 -9.41 10.77 -26.33
C ARG A 20 -9.44 10.69 -27.85
N VAL A 21 -8.79 9.67 -28.39
CA VAL A 21 -8.64 9.46 -29.83
C VAL A 21 -8.81 7.98 -30.14
N SER A 22 -9.48 7.71 -31.26
CA SER A 22 -9.52 6.39 -31.86
C SER A 22 -8.87 6.40 -33.23
N PHE A 23 -8.10 5.35 -33.52
CA PHE A 23 -7.41 5.15 -34.79
C PHE A 23 -7.32 3.65 -35.10
N GLN A 24 -6.91 3.33 -36.33
CA GLN A 24 -6.79 1.96 -36.82
C GLN A 24 -5.37 1.41 -36.57
N CYS A 25 -5.27 0.10 -36.38
CA CYS A 25 -4.01 -0.62 -36.25
C CYS A 25 -4.11 -2.03 -36.88
N ASP A 26 -2.99 -2.58 -37.32
CA ASP A 26 -2.94 -3.93 -37.88
C ASP A 26 -2.48 -4.97 -36.85
N GLY A 27 -2.64 -6.26 -37.18
CA GLY A 27 -2.05 -7.35 -36.40
C GLY A 27 -2.81 -7.77 -35.13
N ILE A 28 -4.12 -7.56 -35.09
CA ILE A 28 -4.99 -8.02 -34.00
C ILE A 28 -5.77 -9.27 -34.44
N ALA A 29 -5.56 -10.40 -33.75
CA ALA A 29 -6.28 -11.63 -34.07
C ALA A 29 -7.75 -11.58 -33.61
N ALA A 30 -8.57 -12.47 -34.18
CA ALA A 30 -9.97 -12.62 -33.79
C ALA A 30 -10.13 -13.04 -32.32
N GLY A 31 -10.88 -12.23 -31.54
CA GLY A 31 -11.07 -12.47 -30.11
C GLY A 31 -9.82 -12.26 -29.25
N GLU A 32 -8.78 -11.62 -29.79
CA GLU A 32 -7.63 -11.11 -29.06
C GLU A 32 -7.86 -9.64 -28.67
N VAL A 33 -7.39 -9.26 -27.48
CA VAL A 33 -7.27 -7.89 -27.03
C VAL A 33 -5.80 -7.56 -26.87
N VAL A 34 -5.36 -6.47 -27.50
CA VAL A 34 -4.01 -5.96 -27.29
C VAL A 34 -4.09 -4.72 -26.42
N VAL A 35 -3.53 -4.79 -25.22
CA VAL A 35 -3.38 -3.62 -24.35
C VAL A 35 -2.04 -2.98 -24.67
N ALA A 36 -2.05 -1.67 -24.91
CA ALA A 36 -0.84 -0.94 -25.25
C ALA A 36 0.13 -0.93 -24.07
N GLY A 37 1.38 -1.33 -24.29
CA GLY A 37 2.51 -0.94 -23.42
C GLY A 37 2.95 0.48 -23.74
N ARG A 38 3.06 0.77 -25.04
CA ARG A 38 3.15 2.11 -25.63
C ARG A 38 2.28 2.19 -26.87
N PHE A 39 1.95 3.39 -27.33
CA PHE A 39 1.24 3.56 -28.60
C PHE A 39 1.62 4.83 -29.36
N ASP A 40 1.59 4.76 -30.68
CA ASP A 40 1.81 5.93 -31.53
C ASP A 40 0.55 6.81 -31.55
N HIS A 41 0.61 7.98 -30.92
CA HIS A 41 -0.45 8.97 -30.96
C HIS A 41 -0.22 9.98 -32.09
N PRO A 42 -1.23 10.26 -32.93
CA PRO A 42 -1.07 11.02 -34.18
C PRO A 42 -0.56 12.46 -34.01
N ARG A 43 -0.72 13.04 -32.81
CA ARG A 43 -0.22 14.39 -32.49
C ARG A 43 0.89 14.43 -31.44
N ARG A 44 1.09 13.34 -30.69
CA ARG A 44 1.95 13.33 -29.50
C ARG A 44 3.17 12.42 -29.66
N GLY A 45 3.25 11.68 -30.76
CA GLY A 45 4.27 10.66 -30.94
C GLY A 45 3.98 9.47 -30.03
N ILE A 46 5.05 8.81 -29.58
CA ILE A 46 4.98 7.62 -28.74
C ILE A 46 4.45 8.00 -27.35
N VAL A 47 3.38 7.35 -26.91
CA VAL A 47 2.73 7.53 -25.60
C VAL A 47 2.97 6.29 -24.74
N ASP A 48 3.46 6.49 -23.52
CA ASP A 48 3.62 5.40 -22.56
C ASP A 48 2.29 5.05 -21.88
N CYS A 49 2.08 3.76 -21.59
CA CYS A 49 0.88 3.26 -20.93
C CYS A 49 1.21 2.54 -19.60
N PRO A 50 1.54 3.28 -18.52
CA PRO A 50 1.91 2.68 -17.23
C PRO A 50 0.82 1.78 -16.62
N ALA A 51 -0.44 2.06 -16.93
CA ALA A 51 -1.61 1.32 -16.45
C ALA A 51 -2.03 0.16 -17.37
N ALA A 52 -1.14 -0.29 -18.28
CA ALA A 52 -1.38 -1.45 -19.14
C ALA A 52 -1.74 -2.71 -18.34
N SER A 53 -1.03 -2.98 -17.24
CA SER A 53 -1.26 -4.18 -16.42
C SER A 53 -2.68 -4.23 -15.85
N LEU A 54 -3.21 -3.10 -15.38
CA LEU A 54 -4.58 -2.98 -14.88
C LEU A 54 -5.61 -3.34 -15.96
N LEU A 55 -5.50 -2.74 -17.14
CA LEU A 55 -6.42 -3.02 -18.24
C LEU A 55 -6.32 -4.50 -18.65
N ALA A 56 -5.09 -5.03 -18.74
CA ALA A 56 -4.88 -6.40 -19.15
C ALA A 56 -5.47 -7.41 -18.16
N GLU A 57 -5.35 -7.17 -16.85
CA GLU A 57 -6.00 -7.99 -15.84
C GLU A 57 -7.53 -7.95 -15.97
N ILE A 58 -8.13 -6.77 -16.07
CA ILE A 58 -9.58 -6.64 -16.19
C ILE A 58 -10.10 -7.40 -17.43
N PHE A 59 -9.42 -7.30 -18.58
CA PHE A 59 -9.81 -8.06 -19.77
C PHE A 59 -9.69 -9.57 -19.57
N ARG A 60 -8.64 -10.06 -18.89
CA ARG A 60 -8.47 -11.49 -18.59
C ARG A 60 -9.57 -12.01 -17.68
N GLU A 61 -9.98 -11.26 -16.67
CA GLU A 61 -11.12 -11.62 -15.81
C GLU A 61 -12.42 -11.77 -16.58
N HIS A 62 -12.61 -10.96 -17.63
CA HIS A 62 -13.77 -11.03 -18.51
C HIS A 62 -13.64 -12.12 -19.59
N GLY A 63 -12.63 -12.99 -19.49
CA GLY A 63 -12.45 -14.16 -20.35
C GLY A 63 -11.80 -13.89 -21.71
N PHE A 64 -11.22 -12.70 -21.91
CA PHE A 64 -10.55 -12.37 -23.18
C PHE A 64 -9.11 -12.88 -23.21
N ARG A 65 -8.63 -13.23 -24.42
CA ARG A 65 -7.20 -13.49 -24.65
C ARG A 65 -6.48 -12.15 -24.77
N VAL A 66 -5.57 -11.87 -23.85
CA VAL A 66 -4.92 -10.56 -23.74
C VAL A 66 -3.41 -10.65 -23.90
N ARG A 67 -2.87 -9.78 -24.74
CA ARG A 67 -1.42 -9.53 -24.87
C ARG A 67 -1.13 -8.05 -24.60
N ILE A 68 -0.04 -7.79 -23.88
CA ILE A 68 0.51 -6.43 -23.75
C ILE A 68 1.58 -6.26 -24.83
N ALA A 69 1.46 -5.22 -25.66
CA ALA A 69 2.44 -4.92 -26.72
C ALA A 69 2.41 -3.45 -27.11
N ASP A 70 3.45 -3.00 -27.80
CA ASP A 70 3.46 -1.67 -28.40
C ASP A 70 2.52 -1.62 -29.60
N LEU A 71 1.68 -0.59 -29.66
CA LEU A 71 0.74 -0.35 -30.75
C LEU A 71 1.30 0.71 -31.70
N HIS A 72 1.64 0.29 -32.92
CA HIS A 72 2.11 1.20 -33.95
C HIS A 72 0.96 1.68 -34.83
N THR A 73 0.99 2.96 -35.22
CA THR A 73 0.04 3.50 -36.20
C THR A 73 0.56 3.19 -37.60
N THR A 74 -0.23 2.53 -38.45
CA THR A 74 0.11 2.38 -39.87
C THR A 74 -0.24 3.65 -40.64
N ALA A 75 0.77 4.24 -41.30
CA ALA A 75 0.64 5.51 -42.04
C ALA A 75 0.03 5.35 -43.45
N ALA A 76 -0.41 4.14 -43.84
CA ALA A 76 -0.86 3.85 -45.19
C ALA A 76 -2.17 3.05 -45.18
N GLU A 77 -3.13 3.61 -45.92
CA GLU A 77 -4.38 3.00 -46.39
C GLU A 77 -5.54 2.94 -45.40
N ILE A 78 -6.54 3.78 -45.69
CA ILE A 78 -7.96 3.52 -45.42
C ILE A 78 -8.32 2.22 -46.16
N GLY A 79 -7.92 1.09 -45.61
CA GLY A 79 -8.14 -0.22 -46.20
C GLY A 79 -8.95 -1.05 -45.23
N ASN A 80 -10.28 -0.86 -45.17
CA ASN A 80 -11.26 -1.77 -44.54
C ASN A 80 -10.90 -2.34 -43.14
N GLY A 81 -9.93 -1.76 -42.42
CA GLY A 81 -9.34 -2.33 -41.23
C GLY A 81 -10.35 -2.30 -40.11
N GLU A 82 -10.85 -3.47 -39.74
CA GLU A 82 -11.87 -3.61 -38.70
C GLU A 82 -11.33 -3.13 -37.34
N SER A 83 -10.02 -3.13 -37.12
CA SER A 83 -9.42 -2.93 -35.80
C SER A 83 -9.53 -1.50 -35.29
N VAL A 84 -9.98 -1.34 -34.04
CA VAL A 84 -10.12 -0.04 -33.38
C VAL A 84 -9.25 0.00 -32.14
N VAL A 85 -8.39 1.01 -32.10
CA VAL A 85 -7.69 1.43 -30.90
C VAL A 85 -8.53 2.48 -30.18
N CYS A 86 -8.83 2.25 -28.91
CA CYS A 86 -9.41 3.25 -28.02
C CYS A 86 -8.32 3.76 -27.10
N THR A 87 -8.03 5.07 -27.17
CA THR A 87 -6.98 5.67 -26.37
C THR A 87 -7.47 6.87 -25.58
N MET A 88 -6.78 7.10 -24.47
CA MET A 88 -6.76 8.34 -23.73
C MET A 88 -5.29 8.74 -23.53
N SER A 89 -4.95 10.01 -23.68
CA SER A 89 -3.60 10.51 -23.35
C SER A 89 -3.65 11.91 -22.73
N TYR A 90 -2.66 12.24 -21.92
CA TYR A 90 -2.38 13.58 -21.42
C TYR A 90 -0.87 13.87 -21.50
N LEU A 91 -0.49 15.12 -21.31
CA LEU A 91 0.91 15.51 -21.14
C LEU A 91 1.21 15.61 -19.65
N ASP A 92 2.26 14.95 -19.20
CA ASP A 92 2.74 15.06 -17.83
C ASP A 92 3.45 16.41 -17.57
N HIS A 93 4.02 16.57 -16.38
CA HIS A 93 4.72 17.80 -16.00
C HIS A 93 6.00 18.10 -16.80
N ASP A 94 6.62 17.08 -17.39
CA ASP A 94 7.82 17.18 -18.24
C ASP A 94 7.46 17.33 -19.73
N GLY A 95 6.16 17.37 -20.05
CA GLY A 95 5.65 17.40 -21.42
C GLY A 95 5.71 16.04 -22.12
N GLY A 96 6.04 14.96 -21.40
CA GLY A 96 5.99 13.60 -21.87
C GLY A 96 4.54 13.12 -22.02
N PRO A 97 4.16 12.46 -23.13
CA PRO A 97 2.83 11.95 -23.30
C PRO A 97 2.64 10.62 -22.56
N VAL A 98 1.61 10.55 -21.73
CA VAL A 98 1.21 9.36 -20.96
C VAL A 98 -0.25 9.07 -21.24
N GLY A 99 -0.65 7.81 -21.23
CA GLY A 99 -2.02 7.44 -21.56
C GLY A 99 -2.42 6.02 -21.27
N LEU A 100 -3.58 5.66 -21.80
CA LEU A 100 -4.15 4.33 -21.82
C LEU A 100 -4.47 3.98 -23.27
N GLY A 101 -4.22 2.74 -23.68
CA GLY A 101 -4.54 2.28 -25.03
C GLY A 101 -4.97 0.82 -25.06
N VAL A 102 -6.04 0.54 -25.79
CA VAL A 102 -6.54 -0.82 -26.05
C VAL A 102 -6.89 -0.95 -27.51
N ALA A 103 -6.43 -2.01 -28.15
CA ALA A 103 -6.77 -2.39 -29.51
C ALA A 103 -7.57 -3.69 -29.54
N THR A 104 -8.57 -3.70 -30.42
CA THR A 104 -9.43 -4.86 -30.71
C THR A 104 -9.63 -4.96 -32.20
N ARG A 105 -9.97 -6.15 -32.71
CA ARG A 105 -10.09 -6.38 -34.16
C ARG A 105 -11.34 -5.76 -34.77
N THR A 106 -12.44 -5.58 -34.05
CA THR A 106 -13.65 -4.92 -34.60
C THR A 106 -14.39 -4.12 -33.54
N PRO A 107 -14.94 -2.93 -33.86
CA PRO A 107 -15.68 -2.11 -32.91
C PRO A 107 -16.96 -2.78 -32.39
N ALA A 108 -17.46 -3.81 -33.10
CA ALA A 108 -18.66 -4.55 -32.74
C ALA A 108 -18.39 -5.73 -31.78
N GLU A 109 -17.12 -6.12 -31.58
CA GLU A 109 -16.79 -7.19 -30.63
C GLU A 109 -17.04 -6.73 -29.18
N PRO A 110 -17.51 -7.61 -28.28
CA PRO A 110 -17.73 -7.28 -26.86
C PRO A 110 -16.50 -6.66 -26.18
N ALA A 111 -15.29 -7.09 -26.58
CA ALA A 111 -14.04 -6.53 -26.09
C ALA A 111 -13.88 -5.04 -26.42
N ALA A 112 -14.35 -4.58 -27.59
CA ALA A 112 -14.27 -3.18 -27.98
C ALA A 112 -15.22 -2.30 -27.16
N ALA A 113 -16.39 -2.84 -26.79
CA ALA A 113 -17.31 -2.16 -25.88
C ALA A 113 -16.71 -2.02 -24.48
N LEU A 114 -16.14 -3.11 -23.93
CA LEU A 114 -15.44 -3.08 -22.65
C LEU A 114 -14.25 -2.12 -22.68
N GLY A 115 -13.45 -2.12 -23.75
CA GLY A 115 -12.32 -1.21 -23.91
C GLY A 115 -12.73 0.26 -23.91
N ARG A 116 -13.81 0.63 -24.62
CA ARG A 116 -14.35 1.99 -24.58
C ARG A 116 -14.81 2.39 -23.19
N ASP A 117 -15.55 1.51 -22.51
CA ASP A 117 -16.03 1.75 -21.14
C ASP A 117 -14.86 1.93 -20.16
N LEU A 118 -13.83 1.08 -20.23
CA LEU A 118 -12.64 1.21 -19.38
C LEU A 118 -11.88 2.51 -19.65
N ILE A 119 -11.64 2.86 -20.92
CA ILE A 119 -10.96 4.11 -21.28
C ILE A 119 -11.77 5.32 -20.78
N GLU A 120 -13.10 5.31 -20.95
CA GLU A 120 -13.98 6.36 -20.46
C GLU A 120 -13.93 6.46 -18.92
N ARG A 121 -14.15 5.35 -18.23
CA ARG A 121 -14.17 5.26 -16.77
C ARG A 121 -12.86 5.72 -16.16
N TRP A 122 -11.72 5.20 -16.62
CA TRP A 122 -10.41 5.58 -16.09
C TRP A 122 -9.99 7.00 -16.52
N SER A 123 -10.48 7.51 -17.66
CA SER A 123 -10.27 8.91 -18.03
C SER A 123 -10.97 9.90 -17.11
N SER A 124 -12.11 9.51 -16.50
CA SER A 124 -12.87 10.37 -15.59
C SER A 124 -12.12 10.69 -14.29
N VAL A 125 -11.12 9.87 -13.96
CA VAL A 125 -10.32 10.01 -12.74
C VAL A 125 -8.90 10.51 -13.02
N VAL A 126 -8.58 10.95 -14.24
CA VAL A 126 -7.26 11.51 -14.55
C VAL A 126 -7.07 12.85 -13.84
N ARG A 127 -6.04 12.96 -13.00
CA ARG A 127 -5.68 14.20 -12.30
C ARG A 127 -4.31 14.10 -11.65
N THR A 128 -3.74 15.26 -11.31
CA THR A 128 -2.56 15.32 -10.45
C THR A 128 -2.86 14.76 -9.07
N ARG A 129 -2.00 13.85 -8.58
CA ARG A 129 -2.13 13.23 -7.25
C ARG A 129 -0.79 13.16 -6.52
N ARG A 130 -0.89 13.07 -5.20
CA ARG A 130 0.20 12.60 -4.33
C ARG A 130 -0.08 11.17 -3.90
N VAL A 131 0.93 10.30 -3.92
CA VAL A 131 0.87 8.98 -3.29
C VAL A 131 1.73 8.99 -2.04
N LEU A 132 1.18 8.53 -0.93
CA LEU A 132 1.88 8.32 0.33
C LEU A 132 2.08 6.82 0.53
N VAL A 133 3.31 6.33 0.37
CA VAL A 133 3.65 4.92 0.58
C VAL A 133 4.06 4.73 2.04
N ALA A 134 3.25 4.00 2.80
CA ALA A 134 3.58 3.57 4.15
C ALA A 134 4.67 2.51 4.10
N VAL A 135 5.86 2.85 4.59
CA VAL A 135 6.99 1.91 4.67
C VAL A 135 6.87 1.11 5.97
N SER A 136 6.88 -0.21 5.86
CA SER A 136 6.88 -1.15 6.98
C SER A 136 8.28 -1.75 7.17
N GLU A 137 8.62 -2.19 8.39
CA GLU A 137 9.94 -2.73 8.79
C GLU A 137 10.37 -4.05 8.16
N THR A 138 9.63 -4.60 7.19
CA THR A 138 10.21 -5.65 6.35
C THR A 138 11.47 -5.19 5.61
N ASP A 139 11.78 -3.88 5.63
CA ASP A 139 12.99 -3.26 5.08
C ASP A 139 14.14 -3.02 6.09
N VAL A 140 13.96 -3.24 7.41
CA VAL A 140 14.97 -2.84 8.42
C VAL A 140 15.11 -3.87 9.52
N ASP A 141 16.34 -4.35 9.73
CA ASP A 141 16.73 -5.27 10.79
C ASP A 141 16.85 -4.50 12.12
N ASP A 142 15.75 -4.42 12.88
CA ASP A 142 15.60 -3.61 14.09
C ASP A 142 16.08 -4.31 15.38
N GLY A 143 16.87 -5.39 15.24
CA GLY A 143 17.62 -6.03 16.34
C GLY A 143 16.78 -6.77 17.38
N TRP A 144 15.46 -6.56 17.42
CA TRP A 144 14.55 -7.26 18.33
C TRP A 144 13.86 -8.44 17.62
N THR A 145 14.50 -9.60 17.69
CA THR A 145 14.02 -10.80 17.00
C THR A 145 13.08 -11.63 17.88
N VAL A 146 12.34 -12.56 17.27
CA VAL A 146 11.63 -13.63 18.00
C VAL A 146 12.57 -14.32 19.01
N ALA A 147 13.86 -14.41 18.70
CA ALA A 147 14.86 -15.02 19.57
C ALA A 147 15.13 -14.24 20.86
N SER A 148 15.09 -12.89 20.85
CA SER A 148 15.28 -12.09 22.07
C SER A 148 14.10 -12.25 23.02
N VAL A 149 12.87 -12.21 22.49
CA VAL A 149 11.65 -12.48 23.27
C VAL A 149 11.66 -13.90 23.83
N ALA A 150 12.05 -14.89 23.02
CA ALA A 150 12.20 -16.27 23.46
C ALA A 150 13.23 -16.43 24.59
N ALA A 151 14.35 -15.70 24.53
CA ALA A 151 15.34 -15.70 25.59
C ALA A 151 14.76 -15.16 26.92
N ALA A 152 14.00 -14.06 26.86
CA ALA A 152 13.30 -13.51 28.02
C ALA A 152 12.29 -14.51 28.63
N VAL A 153 11.50 -15.18 27.78
CA VAL A 153 10.57 -16.24 28.22
C VAL A 153 11.30 -17.36 28.96
N ARG A 154 12.41 -17.86 28.40
CA ARG A 154 13.21 -18.91 29.04
C ARG A 154 13.79 -18.46 30.37
N ALA A 155 14.29 -17.22 30.46
CA ALA A 155 14.82 -16.67 31.70
C ALA A 155 13.75 -16.59 32.80
N PHE A 156 12.53 -16.15 32.45
CA PHE A 156 11.41 -16.11 33.41
C PHE A 156 10.96 -17.51 33.84
N ALA A 157 10.87 -18.44 32.89
CA ALA A 157 10.52 -19.83 33.18
C ALA A 157 11.54 -20.51 34.11
N GLN A 158 12.84 -20.27 33.93
CA GLN A 158 13.90 -20.80 34.78
C GLN A 158 13.81 -20.31 36.24
N ARG A 159 13.20 -19.15 36.49
CA ARG A 159 12.91 -18.66 37.85
C ARG A 159 11.68 -19.31 38.48
N GLY A 160 10.96 -20.13 37.74
CA GLY A 160 9.69 -20.73 38.16
C GLY A 160 8.49 -19.79 38.04
N ASP A 161 8.57 -18.75 37.22
CA ASP A 161 7.43 -17.87 36.96
C ASP A 161 6.50 -18.48 35.90
N THR A 162 5.19 -18.28 36.06
CA THR A 162 4.23 -18.42 34.95
C THR A 162 4.43 -17.24 33.99
N VAL A 163 4.59 -17.51 32.70
CA VAL A 163 4.85 -16.48 31.70
C VAL A 163 3.59 -16.18 30.89
N LEU A 164 3.17 -14.92 30.89
CA LEU A 164 2.04 -14.42 30.10
C LEU A 164 2.57 -13.77 28.82
N VAL A 165 2.20 -14.30 27.66
CA VAL A 165 2.56 -13.73 26.36
C VAL A 165 1.39 -12.87 25.88
N ILE A 166 1.60 -11.56 25.82
CA ILE A 166 0.57 -10.61 25.41
C ILE A 166 0.66 -10.43 23.89
N GLY A 167 -0.41 -10.76 23.18
CA GLY A 167 -0.48 -10.71 21.72
C GLY A 167 -1.63 -11.54 21.15
N SER A 168 -1.84 -11.45 19.84
CA SER A 168 -2.80 -12.32 19.14
C SER A 168 -2.30 -13.77 19.13
N PRO A 169 -3.17 -14.78 18.96
CA PRO A 169 -2.74 -16.16 18.86
C PRO A 169 -1.69 -16.40 17.77
N GLY A 170 -1.80 -15.70 16.63
CA GLY A 170 -0.83 -15.75 15.54
C GLY A 170 0.52 -15.13 15.94
N SER A 171 0.49 -13.91 16.48
CA SER A 171 1.72 -13.21 16.88
C SER A 171 2.46 -13.90 18.03
N ALA A 172 1.72 -14.54 18.94
CA ALA A 172 2.26 -15.29 20.06
C ALA A 172 2.81 -16.67 19.67
N ALA A 173 2.37 -17.27 18.55
CA ALA A 173 2.73 -18.64 18.17
C ALA A 173 4.25 -18.87 18.07
N SER A 174 4.97 -17.90 17.49
CA SER A 174 6.43 -17.96 17.34
C SER A 174 7.17 -17.88 18.68
N VAL A 175 6.59 -17.20 19.67
CA VAL A 175 7.15 -17.09 21.02
C VAL A 175 6.86 -18.36 21.83
N ILE A 176 5.66 -18.91 21.71
CA ILE A 176 5.23 -20.13 22.41
C ILE A 176 6.08 -21.32 21.96
N SER A 177 6.32 -21.47 20.65
CA SER A 177 7.16 -22.56 20.12
C SER A 177 8.59 -22.53 20.68
N CYS A 178 9.09 -21.35 21.05
CA CYS A 178 10.41 -21.18 21.63
C CYS A 178 10.45 -21.33 23.16
N ALA A 179 9.30 -21.40 23.82
CA ALA A 179 9.17 -21.42 25.27
C ALA A 179 9.50 -22.79 25.90
N GLY A 180 9.59 -23.85 25.09
CA GLY A 180 9.88 -25.21 25.57
C GLY A 180 8.79 -25.73 26.51
N GLN A 181 9.18 -26.13 27.73
CA GLN A 181 8.26 -26.66 28.77
C GLN A 181 7.67 -25.56 29.67
N ALA A 182 7.91 -24.29 29.39
CA ALA A 182 7.41 -23.19 30.21
C ALA A 182 5.88 -23.12 30.17
N THR A 183 5.25 -22.80 31.32
CA THR A 183 3.81 -22.51 31.34
C THR A 183 3.56 -21.14 30.73
N VAL A 184 3.13 -21.14 29.46
CA VAL A 184 2.82 -19.93 28.69
C VAL A 184 1.31 -19.78 28.54
N ARG A 185 0.78 -18.58 28.77
CA ARG A 185 -0.62 -18.23 28.45
C ARG A 185 -0.67 -17.04 27.51
N VAL A 186 -1.43 -17.17 26.43
CA VAL A 186 -1.66 -16.08 25.47
C VAL A 186 -2.76 -15.16 25.99
N ILE A 187 -2.45 -13.88 26.12
CA ILE A 187 -3.41 -12.85 26.49
C ILE A 187 -3.61 -11.94 25.28
N ALA A 188 -4.75 -12.11 24.61
CA ALA A 188 -5.13 -11.25 23.49
C ALA A 188 -5.77 -9.95 24.02
N PRO A 189 -5.26 -8.77 23.60
CA PRO A 189 -5.91 -7.49 23.90
C PRO A 189 -7.40 -7.49 23.50
N GLY A 190 -8.25 -6.84 24.31
CA GLY A 190 -9.69 -6.73 24.04
C GLY A 190 -10.53 -8.00 24.26
N ARG A 191 -9.94 -9.10 24.73
CA ARG A 191 -10.67 -10.34 25.08
C ARG A 191 -10.63 -10.62 26.58
N THR A 192 -11.54 -11.47 27.06
CA THR A 192 -11.51 -12.05 28.41
C THR A 192 -10.65 -13.31 28.45
N TRP A 193 -9.87 -13.50 29.52
CA TRP A 193 -8.88 -14.56 29.64
C TRP A 193 -8.97 -15.22 31.02
N PRO A 194 -8.98 -16.56 31.10
CA PRO A 194 -9.04 -17.26 32.38
C PRO A 194 -7.69 -17.21 33.11
N LEU A 195 -7.72 -16.68 34.33
CA LEU A 195 -6.55 -16.49 35.21
C LEU A 195 -6.52 -17.39 36.43
N THR A 196 -7.24 -18.50 36.38
CA THR A 196 -7.26 -19.49 37.44
C THR A 196 -5.95 -20.27 37.49
N GLY A 197 -5.53 -20.65 38.70
CA GLY A 197 -4.36 -21.51 38.93
C GLY A 197 -3.01 -20.85 38.67
N ILE A 198 -2.91 -19.52 38.73
CA ILE A 198 -1.65 -18.78 38.62
C ILE A 198 -1.23 -18.29 40.00
N ASP A 199 0.00 -18.59 40.42
CA ASP A 199 0.61 -18.04 41.64
C ASP A 199 0.84 -16.53 41.45
N PRO A 200 0.15 -15.65 42.20
CA PRO A 200 0.24 -14.20 42.02
C PRO A 200 1.62 -13.60 42.33
N ASP A 201 2.49 -14.33 43.03
CA ASP A 201 3.84 -13.89 43.37
C ASP A 201 4.90 -14.31 42.35
N ARG A 202 4.54 -15.21 41.43
CA ARG A 202 5.43 -15.81 40.42
C ARG A 202 4.85 -15.69 39.02
N VAL A 203 4.56 -14.45 38.61
CA VAL A 203 4.05 -14.13 37.28
C VAL A 203 4.95 -13.12 36.57
N SER A 204 5.34 -13.45 35.35
CA SER A 204 6.02 -12.55 34.44
C SER A 204 5.23 -12.40 33.14
N TYR A 205 5.43 -11.30 32.41
CA TYR A 205 4.88 -11.13 31.06
C TYR A 205 5.96 -10.77 30.05
N VAL A 206 5.67 -11.09 28.79
CA VAL A 206 6.36 -10.58 27.60
C VAL A 206 5.33 -10.12 26.58
N VAL A 207 5.75 -9.27 25.65
CA VAL A 207 4.92 -8.83 24.51
C VAL A 207 5.35 -9.61 23.28
N ALA A 208 4.39 -10.18 22.55
CA ALA A 208 4.67 -10.92 21.33
C ALA A 208 5.09 -9.96 20.19
N PRO A 209 6.07 -10.33 19.35
CA PRO A 209 6.43 -9.57 18.14
C PRO A 209 5.21 -9.29 17.28
N GLY A 210 5.11 -8.10 16.69
CA GLY A 210 3.93 -7.71 15.91
C GLY A 210 2.75 -7.22 16.75
N THR A 211 2.84 -7.19 18.08
CA THR A 211 1.81 -6.62 18.96
C THR A 211 2.17 -5.18 19.32
N PRO A 212 1.34 -4.19 18.98
CA PRO A 212 1.59 -2.79 19.34
C PRO A 212 1.65 -2.60 20.86
N ILE A 213 2.61 -1.79 21.31
CA ILE A 213 2.91 -1.61 22.74
C ILE A 213 1.74 -0.94 23.46
N GLU A 214 0.96 -0.09 22.80
CA GLU A 214 -0.22 0.56 23.39
C GLU A 214 -1.29 -0.47 23.77
N ASP A 215 -1.49 -1.50 22.93
CA ASP A 215 -2.45 -2.57 23.21
C ASP A 215 -1.97 -3.44 24.37
N ALA A 216 -0.67 -3.73 24.39
CA ALA A 216 -0.07 -4.49 25.48
C ALA A 216 -0.14 -3.70 26.80
N ALA A 217 0.04 -2.39 26.78
CA ALA A 217 0.00 -1.54 27.97
C ALA A 217 -1.37 -1.59 28.68
N GLU A 218 -2.47 -1.60 27.92
CA GLU A 218 -3.82 -1.74 28.48
C GLU A 218 -4.02 -3.11 29.15
N VAL A 219 -3.50 -4.18 28.55
CA VAL A 219 -3.52 -5.53 29.15
C VAL A 219 -2.65 -5.58 30.42
N VAL A 220 -1.43 -5.02 30.38
CA VAL A 220 -0.51 -4.96 31.53
C VAL A 220 -1.13 -4.20 32.70
N LYS A 221 -1.88 -3.13 32.44
CA LYS A 221 -2.60 -2.38 33.48
C LYS A 221 -3.61 -3.25 34.22
N LEU A 222 -4.41 -4.03 33.50
CA LEU A 222 -5.37 -4.98 34.08
C LEU A 222 -4.65 -6.11 34.83
N LEU A 223 -3.57 -6.63 34.24
CA LEU A 223 -2.73 -7.66 34.84
C LEU A 223 -2.13 -7.20 36.17
N ARG A 224 -1.61 -5.97 36.26
CA ARG A 224 -1.03 -5.42 37.49
C ARG A 224 -2.06 -5.24 38.60
N HIS A 225 -3.31 -4.94 38.25
CA HIS A 225 -4.40 -4.91 39.24
C HIS A 225 -4.64 -6.31 39.83
N ARG A 226 -4.56 -7.36 39.00
CA ARG A 226 -4.76 -8.75 39.43
C ARG A 226 -3.53 -9.36 40.12
N PHE A 227 -2.34 -9.04 39.63
CA PHE A 227 -1.05 -9.57 40.05
C PHE A 227 -0.12 -8.39 40.41
N PRO A 228 -0.18 -7.87 41.65
CA PRO A 228 0.59 -6.69 42.05
C PRO A 228 2.11 -6.87 41.92
N ARG A 229 2.61 -8.11 41.96
CA ARG A 229 4.03 -8.47 41.78
C ARG A 229 4.41 -8.84 40.35
N LEU A 230 3.54 -8.58 39.36
CA LEU A 230 3.79 -8.87 37.96
C LEU A 230 5.12 -8.26 37.47
N ARG A 231 6.00 -9.11 36.96
CA ARG A 231 7.29 -8.71 36.39
C ARG A 231 7.21 -8.65 34.86
N GLY A 232 8.02 -7.81 34.25
CA GLY A 232 8.14 -7.74 32.80
C GLY A 232 9.45 -7.09 32.39
N PRO A 233 9.77 -7.09 31.09
CA PRO A 233 10.98 -6.45 30.56
C PRO A 233 10.94 -4.93 30.75
N HIS A 234 12.10 -4.28 30.71
CA HIS A 234 12.18 -2.82 30.75
C HIS A 234 11.58 -2.22 29.46
N PRO A 235 10.98 -1.02 29.44
CA PRO A 235 10.43 -0.41 28.22
C PRO A 235 11.44 -0.22 27.06
N ARG A 236 12.74 -0.26 27.35
CA ARG A 236 13.83 -0.21 26.34
C ARG A 236 14.06 -1.56 25.65
N GLU A 237 13.52 -2.62 26.23
CA GLU A 237 13.55 -4.00 25.72
C GLU A 237 12.26 -4.33 24.97
N PHE A 238 11.43 -3.34 24.62
CA PHE A 238 10.28 -3.55 23.76
C PHE A 238 10.66 -3.33 22.30
N CYS A 239 10.04 -4.11 21.43
CA CYS A 239 10.02 -3.87 19.99
C CYS A 239 8.86 -2.92 19.68
N TYR A 240 9.16 -1.74 19.15
CA TYR A 240 8.15 -0.74 18.78
C TYR A 240 7.66 -0.89 17.34
N ALA A 241 8.14 -1.90 16.62
CA ALA A 241 7.83 -2.16 15.23
C ALA A 241 6.34 -2.09 14.86
N ALA A 242 5.53 -2.81 15.64
CA ALA A 242 4.10 -2.86 15.41
C ALA A 242 3.42 -1.51 15.70
N SER A 243 3.88 -0.79 16.72
CA SER A 243 3.43 0.57 17.04
C SER A 243 3.81 1.55 15.93
N ASP A 244 5.03 1.46 15.41
CA ASP A 244 5.56 2.29 14.34
C ASP A 244 4.85 2.04 13.02
N ARG A 245 4.55 0.78 12.69
CA ARG A 245 3.72 0.40 11.54
C ARG A 245 2.32 1.00 11.65
N ARG A 246 1.68 0.84 12.81
CA ARG A 246 0.35 1.40 13.09
C ARG A 246 0.34 2.91 12.94
N GLU A 247 1.30 3.60 13.54
CA GLU A 247 1.35 5.06 13.47
C GLU A 247 1.70 5.52 12.06
N THR A 248 2.56 4.81 11.32
CA THR A 248 2.83 5.11 9.91
C THR A 248 1.56 5.07 9.08
N VAL A 249 0.74 4.02 9.22
CA VAL A 249 -0.52 3.86 8.49
C VAL A 249 -1.53 4.92 8.90
N ARG A 250 -1.69 5.19 10.20
CA ARG A 250 -2.54 6.29 10.69
C ARG A 250 -2.10 7.63 10.12
N SER A 251 -0.80 7.87 10.04
CA SER A 251 -0.22 9.09 9.49
C SER A 251 -0.48 9.25 8.00
N VAL A 252 -0.43 8.14 7.24
CA VAL A 252 -0.82 8.10 5.82
C VAL A 252 -2.33 8.34 5.67
N ALA A 253 -3.16 7.65 6.45
CA ALA A 253 -4.61 7.78 6.41
C ALA A 253 -5.08 9.21 6.77
N ALA A 254 -4.46 9.83 7.79
CA ALA A 254 -4.76 11.20 8.20
C ALA A 254 -4.45 12.25 7.11
N ALA A 255 -3.52 11.94 6.20
CA ALA A 255 -3.14 12.82 5.09
C ALA A 255 -3.72 12.36 3.73
N GLY A 256 -4.45 11.25 3.70
CA GLY A 256 -4.99 10.61 2.50
C GLY A 256 -6.48 10.85 2.33
N ASN A 257 -6.94 10.77 1.08
CA ASN A 257 -8.38 10.73 0.76
C ASN A 257 -8.91 9.30 0.62
N VAL A 258 -8.01 8.36 0.36
CA VAL A 258 -8.26 6.92 0.32
C VAL A 258 -6.96 6.20 0.66
N VAL A 259 -7.04 5.04 1.31
CA VAL A 259 -5.91 4.13 1.57
C VAL A 259 -6.15 2.82 0.82
N LEU A 260 -5.15 2.39 0.06
CA LEU A 260 -5.13 1.11 -0.63
C LEU A 260 -4.15 0.19 0.10
N VAL A 261 -4.65 -0.91 0.64
CA VAL A 261 -3.87 -1.91 1.37
C VAL A 261 -3.58 -3.06 0.42
N CYS A 262 -2.34 -3.15 -0.05
CA CYS A 262 -1.83 -4.23 -0.88
C CYS A 262 -1.66 -5.49 -0.04
N ASP A 263 -2.57 -6.44 -0.25
CA ASP A 263 -2.60 -7.72 0.47
C ASP A 263 -3.14 -8.82 -0.47
N PRO A 264 -2.26 -9.41 -1.29
CA PRO A 264 -2.63 -10.44 -2.27
C PRO A 264 -3.10 -11.75 -1.62
N GLU A 265 -2.69 -12.04 -0.38
CA GLU A 265 -2.96 -13.32 0.28
C GLU A 265 -4.14 -13.27 1.26
N GLY A 266 -4.70 -12.10 1.54
CA GLY A 266 -5.85 -12.01 2.44
C GLY A 266 -5.45 -12.13 3.91
N GLU A 267 -4.26 -11.66 4.28
CA GLU A 267 -3.67 -11.92 5.59
C GLU A 267 -4.30 -11.08 6.71
N GLN A 268 -4.15 -11.56 7.96
CA GLN A 268 -4.54 -10.84 9.16
C GLN A 268 -3.84 -9.47 9.24
N ALA A 269 -2.58 -9.39 8.77
CA ALA A 269 -1.84 -8.14 8.72
C ALA A 269 -2.58 -7.08 7.88
N GLY A 270 -3.22 -7.43 6.76
CA GLY A 270 -4.03 -6.49 6.00
C GLY A 270 -5.28 -6.03 6.74
N ASP A 271 -5.94 -6.92 7.50
CA ASP A 271 -7.10 -6.55 8.32
C ASP A 271 -6.71 -5.54 9.41
N GLU A 272 -5.54 -5.72 10.02
CA GLU A 272 -4.98 -4.78 10.98
C GLU A 272 -4.70 -3.41 10.33
N LEU A 273 -4.08 -3.39 9.15
CA LEU A 273 -3.82 -2.15 8.40
C LEU A 273 -5.11 -1.43 8.01
N LEU A 274 -6.12 -2.16 7.54
CA LEU A 274 -7.44 -1.62 7.21
C LEU A 274 -8.11 -1.02 8.45
N GLY A 275 -8.05 -1.72 9.59
CA GLY A 275 -8.54 -1.23 10.86
C GLY A 275 -7.87 0.08 11.28
N TRP A 276 -6.53 0.14 11.25
CA TRP A 276 -5.77 1.34 11.63
C TRP A 276 -6.01 2.52 10.70
N ALA A 277 -6.18 2.28 9.40
CA ALA A 277 -6.55 3.33 8.45
C ALA A 277 -7.97 3.86 8.71
N GLY A 278 -8.91 2.96 9.00
CA GLY A 278 -10.32 3.28 9.28
C GLY A 278 -10.52 4.17 10.51
N GLU A 279 -9.61 4.11 11.49
CA GLU A 279 -9.64 5.00 12.67
C GLU A 279 -9.53 6.49 12.34
N ARG A 280 -9.02 6.85 11.15
CA ARG A 280 -8.85 8.24 10.72
C ARG A 280 -9.96 8.73 9.79
N ALA A 281 -11.09 8.02 9.71
CA ALA A 281 -12.21 8.32 8.82
C ALA A 281 -11.82 8.43 7.34
N CYS A 282 -10.69 7.83 6.96
CA CYS A 282 -10.24 7.71 5.58
C CYS A 282 -10.75 6.36 5.02
N PRO A 283 -11.45 6.33 3.87
CA PRO A 283 -11.82 5.08 3.21
C PRO A 283 -10.58 4.20 2.97
N ALA A 284 -10.64 2.95 3.39
CA ALA A 284 -9.55 1.99 3.22
C ALA A 284 -10.05 0.75 2.46
N HIS A 285 -9.32 0.34 1.43
CA HIS A 285 -9.68 -0.78 0.57
C HIS A 285 -8.54 -1.79 0.47
N ARG A 286 -8.88 -3.06 0.61
CA ARG A 286 -7.98 -4.17 0.31
C ARG A 286 -7.83 -4.28 -1.20
N VAL A 287 -6.60 -4.42 -1.67
CA VAL A 287 -6.26 -4.65 -3.07
C VAL A 287 -5.41 -5.92 -3.11
N SER A 288 -5.95 -6.99 -3.68
CA SER A 288 -5.23 -8.26 -3.81
C SER A 288 -4.59 -8.41 -5.19
N ARG A 289 -5.06 -7.62 -6.16
CA ARG A 289 -4.57 -7.51 -7.54
C ARG A 289 -5.09 -6.22 -8.17
N LEU A 290 -4.51 -5.76 -9.29
CA LEU A 290 -4.87 -4.46 -9.88
C LEU A 290 -6.34 -4.40 -10.32
N SER A 291 -6.87 -5.50 -10.84
CA SER A 291 -8.27 -5.64 -11.26
C SER A 291 -9.31 -5.41 -10.15
N ASP A 292 -8.93 -5.51 -8.87
CA ASP A 292 -9.83 -5.20 -7.75
C ASP A 292 -10.10 -3.70 -7.62
N LEU A 293 -9.23 -2.86 -8.19
CA LEU A 293 -9.36 -1.41 -8.12
C LEU A 293 -10.63 -0.93 -8.79
N ARG A 294 -11.28 0.01 -8.11
CA ARG A 294 -12.46 0.72 -8.61
C ARG A 294 -12.09 2.17 -8.83
N SER A 295 -12.37 2.69 -10.03
CA SER A 295 -12.12 4.09 -10.39
C SER A 295 -12.77 5.06 -9.40
N GLU A 296 -13.92 4.67 -8.88
CA GLU A 296 -14.76 5.40 -7.93
C GLU A 296 -14.01 5.69 -6.63
N TRP A 297 -13.10 4.81 -6.21
CA TRP A 297 -12.24 5.03 -5.03
C TRP A 297 -11.23 6.16 -5.25
N LEU A 298 -10.87 6.42 -6.51
CA LEU A 298 -9.93 7.46 -6.90
C LEU A 298 -10.63 8.75 -7.33
N GLY A 299 -11.96 8.72 -7.52
CA GLY A 299 -12.78 9.88 -7.83
C GLY A 299 -12.64 10.93 -6.74
N GLY A 300 -12.15 12.13 -7.08
CA GLY A 300 -11.96 13.20 -6.08
C GLY A 300 -10.74 13.04 -5.17
N ALA A 301 -10.07 11.89 -5.12
CA ALA A 301 -8.88 11.66 -4.30
C ALA A 301 -7.65 12.40 -4.87
N ALA A 302 -7.16 13.41 -4.14
CA ALA A 302 -5.93 14.14 -4.45
C ALA A 302 -4.69 13.49 -3.80
N THR A 303 -4.87 12.84 -2.64
CA THR A 303 -3.84 12.04 -1.99
C THR A 303 -4.31 10.60 -1.81
N VAL A 304 -3.52 9.65 -2.30
CA VAL A 304 -3.77 8.20 -2.17
C VAL A 304 -2.72 7.62 -1.23
N GLY A 305 -3.16 6.99 -0.15
CA GLY A 305 -2.29 6.19 0.71
C GLY A 305 -2.10 4.79 0.11
N VAL A 306 -0.89 4.26 0.18
CA VAL A 306 -0.58 2.88 -0.18
C VAL A 306 0.12 2.24 1.02
N ALA A 307 -0.41 1.11 1.49
CA ALA A 307 0.18 0.31 2.55
C ALA A 307 0.34 -1.13 2.10
N VAL A 308 1.31 -1.85 2.65
CA VAL A 308 1.65 -3.22 2.28
C VAL A 308 1.51 -4.11 3.50
N ALA A 309 0.68 -5.16 3.39
CA ALA A 309 0.42 -6.09 4.49
C ALA A 309 1.62 -6.98 4.82
N SER A 310 2.30 -7.46 3.78
CA SER A 310 3.43 -8.40 3.89
C SER A 310 4.38 -8.24 2.70
N PRO A 311 5.59 -8.85 2.73
CA PRO A 311 6.52 -8.81 1.61
C PRO A 311 5.90 -9.25 0.28
N ALA A 312 4.91 -10.16 0.29
CA ALA A 312 4.19 -10.60 -0.90
C ALA A 312 3.41 -9.47 -1.58
N GLY A 313 3.01 -8.43 -0.85
CA GLY A 313 2.32 -7.26 -1.39
C GLY A 313 3.24 -6.17 -1.95
N MET A 314 4.57 -6.26 -1.77
CA MET A 314 5.51 -5.24 -2.27
C MET A 314 5.48 -5.10 -3.81
N PRO A 315 5.49 -6.18 -4.61
CA PRO A 315 5.37 -6.07 -6.07
C PRO A 315 4.08 -5.37 -6.48
N LEU A 316 2.95 -5.76 -5.87
CA LEU A 316 1.64 -5.17 -6.13
C LEU A 316 1.60 -3.67 -5.80
N ALA A 317 2.25 -3.24 -4.72
CA ALA A 317 2.35 -1.82 -4.41
C ALA A 317 3.16 -1.03 -5.45
N GLY A 318 4.26 -1.62 -5.96
CA GLY A 318 5.02 -1.05 -7.07
C GLY A 318 4.18 -0.91 -8.33
N GLU A 319 3.49 -1.99 -8.72
CA GLU A 319 2.57 -2.00 -9.86
C GLU A 319 1.43 -1.00 -9.70
N LEU A 320 0.88 -0.86 -8.48
CA LEU A 320 -0.17 0.11 -8.16
C LEU A 320 0.33 1.54 -8.35
N VAL A 321 1.54 1.87 -7.87
CA VAL A 321 2.15 3.20 -8.05
C VAL A 321 2.40 3.49 -9.53
N THR A 322 2.93 2.51 -10.28
CA THR A 322 3.13 2.63 -11.74
C THR A 322 1.80 2.82 -12.46
N MET A 323 0.76 2.07 -12.10
CA MET A 323 -0.56 2.24 -12.69
C MET A 323 -1.12 3.64 -12.40
N LEU A 324 -1.02 4.12 -11.16
CA LEU A 324 -1.49 5.46 -10.77
C LEU A 324 -0.77 6.58 -11.54
N SER A 325 0.49 6.38 -11.96
CA SER A 325 1.23 7.35 -12.77
C SER A 325 0.70 7.45 -14.21
N GLY A 326 -0.09 6.46 -14.67
CA GLY A 326 -0.85 6.50 -15.92
C GLY A 326 -2.20 7.22 -15.82
N LEU A 327 -2.61 7.64 -14.61
CA LEU A 327 -3.88 8.30 -14.32
C LEU A 327 -3.71 9.77 -13.89
N GLY A 328 -2.65 10.40 -14.38
CA GLY A 328 -2.31 11.80 -14.13
C GLY A 328 -0.92 11.98 -13.50
N PRO A 329 -0.38 13.21 -13.48
CA PRO A 329 0.92 13.48 -12.86
C PRO A 329 0.95 13.03 -11.39
N LEU A 330 2.00 12.34 -11.00
CA LEU A 330 2.10 11.69 -9.69
C LEU A 330 3.38 12.10 -8.96
N ALA A 331 3.26 12.47 -7.68
CA ALA A 331 4.38 12.58 -6.75
C ALA A 331 4.26 11.49 -5.67
N ALA A 332 5.28 10.63 -5.54
CA ALA A 332 5.31 9.59 -4.51
C ALA A 332 6.18 10.04 -3.31
N VAL A 333 5.66 9.87 -2.09
CA VAL A 333 6.39 10.17 -0.86
C VAL A 333 6.35 8.92 0.02
N ARG A 334 7.53 8.45 0.42
CA ARG A 334 7.64 7.39 1.41
C ARG A 334 7.48 7.99 2.80
N ARG A 335 6.59 7.42 3.59
CA ARG A 335 6.32 7.83 4.97
C ARG A 335 6.67 6.68 5.90
N ARG A 336 7.43 7.00 6.94
CA ARG A 336 7.78 6.07 8.02
C ARG A 336 7.75 6.81 9.35
N VAL A 337 7.30 6.09 10.37
CA VAL A 337 7.41 6.46 11.78
C VAL A 337 8.41 5.50 12.41
N VAL A 338 9.29 6.05 13.24
CA VAL A 338 10.24 5.27 14.03
C VAL A 338 10.22 5.79 15.46
N THR A 339 10.12 4.86 16.41
CA THR A 339 10.17 5.12 17.84
C THR A 339 11.52 4.65 18.38
N GLU A 340 12.30 5.60 18.89
CA GLU A 340 13.58 5.32 19.54
C GLU A 340 13.48 5.49 21.06
N PRO A 341 13.86 4.47 21.86
CA PRO A 341 13.92 4.61 23.31
C PRO A 341 15.01 5.61 23.70
N PHE A 342 14.65 6.69 24.41
CA PHE A 342 15.62 7.72 24.79
C PHE A 342 16.68 7.16 25.76
N PRO A 343 17.98 7.24 25.43
CA PRO A 343 19.03 7.05 26.42
C PRO A 343 19.03 8.28 27.33
N HIS A 344 18.89 8.12 28.64
CA HIS A 344 18.92 9.26 29.56
C HIS A 344 20.22 10.06 29.39
N ALA A 345 20.12 11.25 28.79
CA ALA A 345 21.10 12.30 28.99
C ALA A 345 20.44 13.37 29.87
N ARG A 346 21.07 13.67 31.01
CA ARG A 346 20.71 14.78 31.89
C ARG A 346 20.45 16.03 31.06
N THR A 347 19.30 16.65 31.32
CA THR A 347 18.83 17.90 30.73
C THR A 347 19.92 18.97 30.79
N ALA A 348 20.51 19.33 29.65
CA ALA A 348 21.00 20.67 29.42
C ALA A 348 19.95 21.36 28.56
N LEU A 349 19.21 22.29 29.17
CA LEU A 349 18.28 23.19 28.48
C LEU A 349 19.10 24.03 27.50
N HIS A 350 19.14 23.62 26.24
CA HIS A 350 19.38 24.55 25.14
C HIS A 350 18.07 24.73 24.40
N HIS A 351 17.64 25.99 24.30
CA HIS A 351 16.53 26.41 23.44
C HIS A 351 16.79 25.88 22.03
N VAL A 352 15.82 25.14 21.49
CA VAL A 352 15.77 24.76 20.08
C VAL A 352 14.44 25.25 19.54
N ASP A 353 14.50 26.30 18.73
CA ASP A 353 13.50 26.60 17.72
C ASP A 353 13.47 25.44 16.72
N ASP A 354 12.28 24.88 16.48
CA ASP A 354 11.86 24.03 15.36
C ASP A 354 10.99 22.82 15.81
N GLY A 355 9.68 23.04 15.87
CA GLY A 355 8.65 22.09 15.41
C GLY A 355 8.50 20.69 16.03
N VAL A 356 9.30 20.27 17.02
CA VAL A 356 9.18 18.95 17.67
C VAL A 356 7.95 18.92 18.58
N MET A 357 6.89 18.25 18.14
CA MET A 357 5.75 17.89 19.02
C MET A 357 6.13 16.69 19.89
N ALA A 358 6.52 16.96 21.14
CA ALA A 358 6.66 15.93 22.15
C ALA A 358 5.27 15.49 22.64
N SER A 359 4.78 14.33 22.17
CA SER A 359 3.61 13.68 22.76
C SER A 359 4.00 13.06 24.10
N ARG A 360 3.54 13.65 25.21
CA ARG A 360 3.65 13.04 26.54
C ARG A 360 2.57 11.97 26.66
N ASP A 361 2.95 10.72 26.49
CA ASP A 361 2.11 9.60 26.90
C ASP A 361 1.98 9.57 28.44
N ARG A 362 0.80 9.23 28.95
CA ARG A 362 0.39 9.35 30.37
C ARG A 362 1.06 8.35 31.32
N MET A 363 2.17 7.71 30.91
CA MET A 363 3.05 6.96 31.80
C MET A 363 4.53 7.34 31.59
N GLY A 364 4.90 8.56 31.95
CA GLY A 364 6.23 8.90 32.52
C GLY A 364 7.51 8.55 31.75
N HIS A 365 7.45 8.08 30.51
CA HIS A 365 8.61 7.72 29.69
C HIS A 365 8.54 8.49 28.38
N ALA A 366 9.58 9.28 28.09
CA ALA A 366 9.68 10.01 26.84
C ALA A 366 10.27 9.08 25.77
N ALA A 367 9.47 8.73 24.77
CA ALA A 367 9.96 8.25 23.48
C ALA A 367 9.78 9.37 22.46
N LEU A 368 10.75 9.55 21.55
CA LEU A 368 10.61 10.51 20.45
C LEU A 368 10.05 9.77 19.24
N VAL A 369 8.93 10.26 18.74
CA VAL A 369 8.40 9.88 17.43
C VAL A 369 9.03 10.81 16.40
N ARG A 370 9.85 10.28 15.48
CA ARG A 370 10.34 11.05 14.32
C ARG A 370 9.57 10.68 13.07
N HIS A 371 9.05 11.69 12.37
CA HIS A 371 8.46 11.52 11.05
C HIS A 371 9.54 11.74 9.98
N GLY A 372 9.98 10.66 9.33
CA GLY A 372 10.81 10.74 8.14
C GLY A 372 9.93 10.83 6.89
N SER A 373 10.06 11.91 6.12
CA SER A 373 9.47 12.01 4.77
C SER A 373 10.61 12.04 3.76
N VAL A 374 10.73 11.00 2.93
CA VAL A 374 11.63 11.02 1.76
C VAL A 374 10.74 11.08 0.53
N ALA A 375 10.81 12.21 -0.19
CA ALA A 375 10.16 12.33 -1.49
C ALA A 375 10.95 11.49 -2.50
N LEU A 376 10.31 10.49 -3.10
CA LEU A 376 10.86 9.75 -4.21
C LEU A 376 10.09 10.22 -5.45
N CYS A 377 10.68 11.12 -6.24
CA CYS A 377 10.18 11.33 -7.60
C CYS A 377 10.43 10.03 -8.37
N VAL A 378 9.38 9.23 -8.55
CA VAL A 378 9.41 8.10 -9.48
C VAL A 378 9.22 8.68 -10.87
N THR A 379 10.31 9.13 -11.48
CA THR A 379 10.39 9.31 -12.92
C THR A 379 11.11 8.09 -13.47
N ASP A 380 10.35 7.11 -13.96
CA ASP A 380 10.94 5.97 -14.64
C ASP A 380 11.57 6.46 -15.95
N ARG A 381 12.90 6.46 -16.02
CA ARG A 381 13.66 6.60 -17.26
C ARG A 381 14.77 5.57 -17.26
N ALA A 382 14.44 4.36 -17.69
CA ALA A 382 15.43 3.50 -18.31
C ALA A 382 15.85 4.13 -19.65
N ARG A 383 17.03 4.74 -19.69
CA ARG A 383 17.79 4.99 -20.94
C ARG A 383 19.27 4.68 -20.72
N ALA A 384 19.66 3.48 -21.14
CA ALA A 384 20.87 3.24 -21.94
C ALA A 384 20.61 1.96 -22.75
#